data_AF-A0A943MR93-F1
#
_entry.id   AF-A0A943MR93-F1
#
_cell.length_a   1.000
_cell.length_b   1.000
_cell.length_c   1.000
_cell.angle_alpha   90.00
_cell.angle_beta   90.00
_cell.angle_gamma   90.00
#
_symmetry.space_group_name_H-M   'P 1'
#
loop_
_entity.id
_entity.type
_entity.pdbx_description
1 polymer ?
#
loop_
_entity_poly.entity_id
_entity_poly.type
_entity_poly.pdbx_seq_one_letter_code
_entity_poly.pdbx_strand_id
1 'polypeptide(L)'
;RRIKTCVVSSMLNPKSQPQVLHRCLMELPVKEILTTNYDYMLEYAWDPGFFQRGIRAGSDEIRYSLYRKQIVGGKIVRHIHGEAKAPSSVCLGFEHYAGALAKLRGMLLAHEPGVRDVVLFNLLRGERKSTGSFADLFFTHDLFFVGYGLDRVEVDVWWLLTYRAFLMNANYRGMASFIKNRIVFYHVGEERESFLQLHSLLESLNVEVVFQQVPAGSYERGYLNVLEKIRQHLRGNESFVK
;
A
#
# COMPACT_ATOMS: atom_id res chain seq x y z
N ARG A 1 -20.15 -9.57 11.94
CA ARG A 1 -20.75 -8.45 11.17
C ARG A 1 -20.99 -7.22 12.05
N ARG A 2 -21.70 -7.33 13.20
CA ARG A 2 -22.02 -6.21 14.10
C ARG A 2 -20.79 -5.45 14.64
N ILE A 3 -19.74 -6.16 15.10
CA ILE A 3 -18.51 -5.53 15.62
C ILE A 3 -17.84 -4.65 14.58
N LYS A 4 -17.56 -5.19 13.38
CA LYS A 4 -16.90 -4.43 12.31
C LYS A 4 -17.71 -3.20 11.91
N THR A 5 -19.05 -3.31 11.84
CA THR A 5 -19.92 -2.15 11.60
C THR A 5 -19.77 -1.08 12.68
N CYS A 6 -19.69 -1.47 13.96
CA CYS A 6 -19.46 -0.51 15.05
C CYS A 6 -18.10 0.18 14.96
N VAL A 7 -17.04 -0.54 14.52
CA VAL A 7 -15.69 0.02 14.39
C VAL A 7 -15.63 1.13 13.34
N VAL A 8 -16.32 0.95 12.20
CA VAL A 8 -16.17 1.85 11.05
C VAL A 8 -17.35 2.80 10.82
N SER A 9 -18.44 2.69 11.58
CA SER A 9 -19.62 3.54 11.38
C SER A 9 -19.34 5.02 11.56
N SER A 10 -18.44 5.37 12.49
CA SER A 10 -18.00 6.75 12.71
C SER A 10 -17.21 7.33 11.53
N MET A 11 -16.56 6.49 10.73
CA MET A 11 -15.72 6.87 9.59
C MET A 11 -16.53 7.20 8.32
N LEU A 12 -17.83 6.90 8.32
CA LEU A 12 -18.75 7.23 7.22
C LEU A 12 -19.29 8.66 7.29
N ASN A 13 -19.00 9.39 8.35
CA ASN A 13 -19.39 10.78 8.51
C ASN A 13 -18.13 11.63 8.69
N PRO A 14 -17.88 12.65 7.85
CA PRO A 14 -16.73 13.52 7.97
C PRO A 14 -16.91 14.50 9.13
N LYS A 15 -16.93 13.99 10.37
CA LYS A 15 -16.89 14.87 11.55
C LYS A 15 -15.57 15.64 11.62
N SER A 16 -14.50 15.07 11.09
CA SER A 16 -13.19 15.68 10.91
C SER A 16 -12.99 16.16 9.47
N GLN A 17 -12.40 17.33 9.30
CA GLN A 17 -11.92 17.78 7.98
C GLN A 17 -10.62 17.07 7.61
N PRO A 18 -10.32 16.88 6.31
CA PRO A 18 -9.07 16.31 5.87
C PRO A 18 -7.92 17.23 6.30
N GLN A 19 -6.92 16.63 6.93
CA GLN A 19 -5.70 17.34 7.30
C GLN A 19 -4.87 17.70 6.06
N VAL A 20 -3.99 18.68 6.20
CA VAL A 20 -3.08 19.14 5.13
C VAL A 20 -2.32 17.97 4.47
N LEU A 21 -1.90 16.98 5.26
CA LEU A 21 -1.19 15.80 4.78
C LEU A 21 -2.00 14.97 3.77
N HIS A 22 -3.32 14.83 3.95
CA HIS A 22 -4.16 14.09 3.01
C HIS A 22 -4.18 14.78 1.64
N ARG A 23 -4.26 16.12 1.62
CA ARG A 23 -4.21 16.90 0.38
C ARG A 23 -2.85 16.75 -0.30
N CYS A 24 -1.76 16.94 0.46
CA CYS A 24 -0.41 16.81 -0.09
C CYS A 24 -0.10 15.40 -0.61
N LEU A 25 -0.61 14.35 0.05
CA LEU A 25 -0.53 12.97 -0.44
C LEU A 25 -1.26 12.81 -1.76
N MET A 26 -2.50 13.29 -1.85
CA MET A 26 -3.30 13.21 -3.08
C MET A 26 -2.70 14.04 -4.22
N GLU A 27 -1.95 15.10 -3.94
CA GLU A 27 -1.25 15.92 -4.94
C GLU A 27 0.06 15.31 -5.45
N LEU A 28 0.60 14.26 -4.81
CA LEU A 28 1.81 13.60 -5.31
C LEU A 28 1.59 13.10 -6.74
N PRO A 29 2.58 13.20 -7.66
CA PRO A 29 2.46 12.72 -9.03
C PRO A 29 2.56 11.18 -9.13
N VAL A 30 1.81 10.48 -8.29
CA VAL A 30 1.64 9.02 -8.31
C VAL A 30 0.29 8.65 -8.91
N LYS A 31 0.21 7.46 -9.49
CA LYS A 31 -1.03 6.94 -10.07
C LYS A 31 -1.95 6.32 -9.02
N GLU A 32 -1.35 5.63 -8.04
CA GLU A 32 -2.08 4.84 -7.06
C GLU A 32 -1.57 5.09 -5.65
N ILE A 33 -2.48 5.09 -4.67
CA ILE A 33 -2.20 5.17 -3.24
C ILE A 33 -2.81 3.94 -2.59
N LEU A 34 -2.01 3.21 -1.81
CA LEU A 34 -2.48 2.08 -1.01
C LEU A 34 -2.64 2.54 0.43
N THR A 35 -3.76 2.20 1.06
CA THR A 35 -4.01 2.52 2.46
C THR A 35 -4.66 1.35 3.19
N THR A 36 -4.26 1.18 4.45
CA THR A 36 -4.93 0.29 5.40
C THR A 36 -6.01 1.00 6.22
N ASN A 37 -6.13 2.32 6.06
CA ASN A 37 -7.19 3.10 6.67
C ASN A 37 -8.53 2.72 6.05
N TYR A 38 -9.55 2.64 6.91
CA TYR A 38 -10.91 2.29 6.49
C TYR A 38 -11.75 3.51 6.10
N ASP A 39 -11.38 4.71 6.56
CA ASP A 39 -12.07 5.96 6.25
C ASP A 39 -11.79 6.45 4.83
N TYR A 40 -12.47 7.53 4.43
CA TYR A 40 -12.35 8.12 3.10
C TYR A 40 -11.75 9.54 3.13
N MET A 41 -10.82 9.80 4.05
CA MET A 41 -10.24 11.14 4.21
C MET A 41 -9.35 11.53 3.03
N LEU A 42 -8.73 10.59 2.32
CA LEU A 42 -7.97 10.86 1.11
C LEU A 42 -8.88 11.31 -0.04
N GLU A 43 -9.98 10.58 -0.26
CA GLU A 43 -11.00 10.92 -1.24
C GLU A 43 -11.63 12.28 -0.94
N TYR A 44 -11.95 12.53 0.32
CA TYR A 44 -12.53 13.79 0.77
C TYR A 44 -11.55 14.96 0.70
N ALA A 45 -10.24 14.72 0.88
CA ALA A 45 -9.21 15.73 0.71
C ALA A 45 -9.13 16.25 -0.72
N TRP A 46 -9.32 15.37 -1.71
CA TRP A 46 -9.35 15.74 -3.11
C TRP A 46 -10.71 16.30 -3.54
N ASP A 47 -11.79 15.71 -3.04
CA ASP A 47 -13.15 16.04 -3.43
C ASP A 47 -14.02 16.34 -2.19
N PRO A 48 -14.15 17.63 -1.81
CA PRO A 48 -14.97 18.04 -0.66
C PRO A 48 -16.47 17.70 -0.79
N GLY A 49 -16.93 17.25 -1.96
CA GLY A 49 -18.29 16.76 -2.19
C GLY A 49 -18.45 15.23 -2.03
N PHE A 50 -17.37 14.51 -1.70
CA PHE A 50 -17.32 13.04 -1.70
C PHE A 50 -18.40 12.39 -0.83
N PHE A 51 -18.53 12.83 0.43
CA PHE A 51 -19.53 12.30 1.34
C PHE A 51 -20.96 12.67 0.95
N GLN A 52 -21.17 13.88 0.42
CA GLN A 52 -22.50 14.40 0.04
C GLN A 52 -23.09 13.65 -1.16
N ARG A 53 -22.26 13.19 -2.11
CA ARG A 53 -22.73 12.41 -3.26
C ARG A 53 -23.07 10.95 -2.93
N GLY A 54 -22.81 10.52 -1.71
CA GLY A 54 -23.05 9.16 -1.25
C GLY A 54 -21.90 8.21 -1.59
N ILE A 55 -21.32 7.60 -0.56
CA ILE A 55 -20.19 6.69 -0.69
C ILE A 55 -20.65 5.35 -1.27
N ARG A 56 -19.97 4.90 -2.33
CA ARG A 56 -20.11 3.55 -2.89
C ARG A 56 -18.93 2.70 -2.45
N ALA A 57 -19.18 1.40 -2.27
CA ALA A 57 -18.09 0.47 -2.02
C ALA A 57 -17.17 0.41 -3.25
N GLY A 58 -15.86 0.40 -3.03
CA GLY A 58 -14.84 0.36 -4.08
C GLY A 58 -14.64 -1.01 -4.73
N SER A 59 -15.45 -2.01 -4.35
CA SER A 59 -15.46 -3.37 -4.90
C SER A 59 -16.62 -4.18 -4.30
N ASP A 60 -17.12 -5.14 -5.07
CA ASP A 60 -18.09 -6.16 -4.63
C ASP A 60 -17.44 -7.28 -3.78
N GLU A 61 -16.12 -7.27 -3.62
CA GLU A 61 -15.43 -8.17 -2.71
C GLU A 61 -16.01 -8.07 -1.30
N ILE A 62 -16.36 -9.21 -0.71
CA ILE A 62 -16.89 -9.22 0.65
C ILE A 62 -15.75 -9.17 1.68
N ARG A 63 -14.58 -9.76 1.36
CA ARG A 63 -13.40 -9.90 2.22
C ARG A 63 -12.10 -9.67 1.44
N TYR A 64 -11.00 -9.46 2.15
CA TYR A 64 -9.60 -9.48 1.66
C TYR A 64 -9.17 -8.35 0.71
N SER A 65 -10.11 -7.63 0.09
CA SER A 65 -9.90 -6.35 -0.59
C SER A 65 -8.71 -6.33 -1.57
N LEU A 66 -8.52 -7.41 -2.33
CA LEU A 66 -7.40 -7.52 -3.27
C LEU A 66 -7.53 -6.54 -4.44
N TYR A 67 -8.76 -6.16 -4.79
CA TYR A 67 -9.08 -5.32 -5.94
C TYR A 67 -9.85 -4.04 -5.57
N ARG A 68 -10.20 -3.87 -4.28
CA ARG A 68 -10.97 -2.73 -3.77
C ARG A 68 -10.25 -1.41 -3.99
N LYS A 69 -10.95 -0.47 -4.66
CA LYS A 69 -10.43 0.85 -4.93
C LYS A 69 -11.50 1.91 -5.14
N GLN A 70 -11.19 3.14 -4.77
CA GLN A 70 -11.89 4.34 -5.17
C GLN A 70 -11.11 5.03 -6.30
N ILE A 71 -11.83 5.73 -7.19
CA ILE A 71 -11.21 6.56 -8.23
C ILE A 71 -11.63 8.00 -7.99
N VAL A 72 -10.66 8.84 -7.64
CA VAL A 72 -10.90 10.26 -7.31
C VAL A 72 -9.77 11.09 -7.92
N GLY A 73 -10.11 12.13 -8.67
CA GLY A 73 -9.10 13.00 -9.28
C GLY A 73 -8.21 12.34 -10.33
N GLY A 74 -8.68 11.26 -10.97
CA GLY A 74 -7.87 10.45 -11.87
C GLY A 74 -6.85 9.55 -11.15
N LYS A 75 -6.84 9.51 -9.81
CA LYS A 75 -6.00 8.63 -8.99
C LYS A 75 -6.80 7.44 -8.49
N ILE A 76 -6.08 6.35 -8.22
CA ILE A 76 -6.65 5.15 -7.63
C ILE A 76 -6.25 5.10 -6.15
N VAL A 77 -7.24 5.10 -5.25
CA VAL A 77 -7.01 4.88 -3.82
C VAL A 77 -7.45 3.46 -3.48
N ARG A 78 -6.52 2.60 -3.07
CA ARG A 78 -6.76 1.19 -2.75
C ARG A 78 -6.86 1.00 -1.25
N HIS A 79 -8.02 0.59 -0.78
CA HIS A 79 -8.27 0.23 0.60
C HIS A 79 -7.93 -1.25 0.82
N ILE A 80 -6.65 -1.56 0.98
CA ILE A 80 -6.13 -2.94 0.94
C ILE A 80 -6.58 -3.77 2.14
N HIS A 81 -6.97 -3.14 3.26
CA HIS A 81 -7.54 -3.81 4.43
C HIS A 81 -9.05 -3.64 4.57
N GLY A 82 -9.73 -3.17 3.52
CA GLY A 82 -11.17 -2.92 3.51
C GLY A 82 -11.52 -1.47 3.77
N GLU A 83 -12.82 -1.17 3.70
CA GLU A 83 -13.32 0.20 3.75
C GLU A 83 -14.57 0.30 4.62
N ALA A 84 -14.84 1.49 5.15
CA ALA A 84 -15.93 1.73 6.08
C ALA A 84 -17.31 1.45 5.47
N LYS A 85 -17.48 1.68 4.16
CA LYS A 85 -18.76 1.42 3.47
C LYS A 85 -19.07 -0.07 3.32
N ALA A 86 -18.05 -0.92 3.39
CA ALA A 86 -18.18 -2.37 3.34
C ALA A 86 -17.62 -3.01 4.62
N PRO A 87 -18.31 -2.93 5.78
CA PRO A 87 -17.77 -3.40 7.06
C PRO A 87 -17.34 -4.88 7.11
N SER A 88 -17.86 -5.72 6.21
CA SER A 88 -17.45 -7.13 6.15
C SER A 88 -16.01 -7.29 5.62
N SER A 89 -15.54 -6.32 4.84
CA SER A 89 -14.21 -6.28 4.24
C SER A 89 -13.10 -5.85 5.19
N VAL A 90 -13.46 -5.14 6.28
CA VAL A 90 -12.53 -4.63 7.29
C VAL A 90 -11.71 -5.78 7.86
N CYS A 91 -10.39 -5.69 7.75
CA CYS A 91 -9.48 -6.71 8.23
C CYS A 91 -9.40 -6.65 9.77
N LEU A 92 -10.02 -7.62 10.43
CA LEU A 92 -10.07 -7.66 11.90
C LEU A 92 -10.08 -9.10 12.39
N GLY A 93 -9.08 -9.43 13.21
CA GLY A 93 -8.86 -10.76 13.77
C GLY A 93 -7.99 -11.66 12.89
N PHE A 94 -7.27 -12.59 13.53
CA PHE A 94 -6.29 -13.47 12.88
C PHE A 94 -6.88 -14.32 11.75
N GLU A 95 -8.14 -14.76 11.85
CA GLU A 95 -8.81 -15.50 10.76
C GLU A 95 -8.87 -14.68 9.47
N HIS A 96 -9.16 -13.38 9.57
CA HIS A 96 -9.24 -12.52 8.39
C HIS A 96 -7.87 -12.30 7.78
N TYR A 97 -6.84 -12.05 8.61
CA TYR A 97 -5.47 -11.88 8.14
C TYR A 97 -4.93 -13.14 7.48
N ALA A 98 -5.14 -14.31 8.09
CA ALA A 98 -4.74 -15.59 7.53
C ALA A 98 -5.48 -15.88 6.21
N GLY A 99 -6.78 -15.62 6.16
CA GLY A 99 -7.58 -15.76 4.94
C GLY A 99 -7.16 -14.81 3.82
N ALA A 100 -6.86 -13.55 4.16
CA ALA A 100 -6.37 -12.55 3.20
C ALA A 100 -5.04 -12.99 2.60
N LEU A 101 -4.10 -13.41 3.45
CA LEU A 101 -2.80 -13.93 3.02
C LEU A 101 -2.96 -15.19 2.15
N ALA A 102 -3.81 -16.14 2.54
CA ALA A 102 -4.06 -17.35 1.75
C ALA A 102 -4.63 -17.02 0.37
N LYS A 103 -5.58 -16.07 0.29
CA LYS A 103 -6.18 -15.64 -0.99
C LYS A 103 -5.17 -14.91 -1.87
N LEU A 104 -4.37 -14.01 -1.28
CA LEU A 104 -3.31 -13.28 -1.97
C LEU A 104 -2.26 -14.23 -2.55
N ARG A 105 -1.77 -15.17 -1.74
CA ARG A 105 -0.81 -16.19 -2.18
C ARG A 105 -1.40 -17.10 -3.23
N GLY A 106 -2.62 -17.57 -3.02
CA GLY A 106 -3.33 -18.42 -3.98
C GLY A 106 -3.50 -17.74 -5.34
N MET A 107 -3.67 -16.42 -5.36
CA MET A 107 -3.70 -15.64 -6.61
C MET A 107 -2.33 -15.53 -7.27
N LEU A 108 -1.29 -15.09 -6.54
CA LEU A 108 0.04 -14.85 -7.12
C LEU A 108 0.77 -16.14 -7.52
N LEU A 109 0.54 -17.22 -6.77
CA LEU A 109 1.20 -18.51 -6.93
C LEU A 109 0.32 -19.55 -7.64
N ALA A 110 -0.83 -19.15 -8.17
CA ALA A 110 -1.64 -20.03 -9.00
C ALA A 110 -0.92 -20.42 -10.28
N HIS A 111 -1.17 -21.65 -10.73
CA HIS A 111 -0.88 -22.08 -12.09
C HIS A 111 -2.15 -21.93 -12.94
N GLU A 112 -2.01 -21.27 -14.09
CA GLU A 112 -3.09 -21.19 -15.08
C GLU A 112 -3.06 -22.45 -15.96
N PRO A 113 -4.23 -22.95 -16.44
CA PRO A 113 -4.27 -24.15 -17.28
C PRO A 113 -3.37 -24.03 -18.51
N GLY A 114 -2.49 -25.01 -18.72
CA GLY A 114 -1.56 -25.02 -19.85
C GLY A 114 -0.34 -24.08 -19.68
N VAL A 115 -0.20 -23.41 -18.53
CA VAL A 115 0.91 -22.50 -18.25
C VAL A 115 1.88 -23.14 -17.25
N ARG A 116 3.17 -23.18 -17.63
CA ARG A 116 4.21 -23.85 -16.83
C ARG A 116 4.45 -23.19 -15.48
N ASP A 117 4.45 -21.86 -15.47
CA ASP A 117 4.84 -21.05 -14.32
C ASP A 117 3.67 -20.33 -13.68
N VAL A 118 3.89 -19.87 -12.44
CA VAL A 118 2.84 -19.20 -11.66
C VAL A 118 2.54 -17.82 -12.21
N VAL A 119 1.34 -17.33 -11.89
CA VAL A 119 0.80 -16.00 -12.22
C VAL A 119 1.83 -14.87 -11.99
N LEU A 120 2.57 -14.88 -10.88
CA LEU A 120 3.56 -13.84 -10.61
C LEU A 120 4.76 -13.91 -11.57
N PHE A 121 5.28 -15.09 -11.89
CA PHE A 121 6.49 -15.20 -12.72
C PHE A 121 6.21 -14.82 -14.16
N ASN A 122 5.06 -15.25 -14.69
CA ASN A 122 4.65 -14.84 -16.03
C ASN A 122 4.39 -13.32 -16.07
N LEU A 123 3.88 -12.72 -14.99
CA LEU A 123 3.69 -11.27 -14.89
C LEU A 123 5.05 -10.55 -14.96
N LEU A 124 6.02 -10.99 -14.17
CA LEU A 124 7.35 -10.42 -14.11
C LEU A 124 8.10 -10.52 -15.45
N ARG A 125 7.86 -11.59 -16.22
CA ARG A 125 8.43 -11.75 -17.57
C ARG A 125 7.67 -10.99 -18.66
N GLY A 126 6.54 -10.36 -18.34
CA GLY A 126 5.67 -9.72 -19.33
C GLY A 126 4.87 -10.71 -20.19
N GLU A 127 4.82 -11.98 -19.81
CA GLU A 127 4.10 -13.05 -20.51
C GLU A 127 2.60 -13.06 -20.17
N ARG A 128 2.18 -12.32 -19.14
CA ARG A 128 0.77 -12.05 -18.84
C ARG A 128 0.54 -10.64 -18.33
N LYS A 129 -0.69 -10.18 -18.46
CA LYS A 129 -1.15 -8.90 -17.90
C LYS A 129 -1.30 -9.00 -16.38
N SER A 130 -1.28 -7.84 -15.72
CA SER A 130 -1.57 -7.71 -14.29
C SER A 130 -2.90 -8.39 -13.92
N THR A 131 -2.95 -8.98 -12.73
CA THR A 131 -4.18 -9.47 -12.09
C THR A 131 -5.14 -8.31 -11.78
N GLY A 132 -4.64 -7.07 -11.71
CA GLY A 132 -5.37 -5.90 -11.23
C GLY A 132 -5.34 -5.74 -9.70
N SER A 133 -4.76 -6.71 -8.97
CA SER A 133 -4.60 -6.65 -7.52
C SER A 133 -3.52 -5.67 -7.10
N PHE A 134 -3.65 -5.09 -5.91
CA PHE A 134 -2.59 -4.27 -5.32
C PHE A 134 -1.28 -5.07 -5.13
N ALA A 135 -1.38 -6.39 -4.94
CA ALA A 135 -0.24 -7.25 -4.67
C ALA A 135 0.77 -7.29 -5.82
N ASP A 136 0.31 -7.15 -7.07
CA ASP A 136 1.18 -7.06 -8.25
C ASP A 136 2.16 -5.87 -8.14
N LEU A 137 1.72 -4.77 -7.54
CA LEU A 137 2.47 -3.51 -7.48
C LEU A 137 3.79 -3.66 -6.72
N PHE A 138 3.82 -4.53 -5.70
CA PHE A 138 5.04 -4.82 -4.93
C PHE A 138 6.17 -5.36 -5.78
N PHE A 139 5.87 -6.01 -6.91
CA PHE A 139 6.86 -6.62 -7.79
C PHE A 139 7.12 -5.81 -9.06
N THR A 140 6.25 -4.84 -9.36
CA THR A 140 6.19 -4.21 -10.69
C THR A 140 6.28 -2.69 -10.67
N HIS A 141 6.06 -2.04 -9.53
CA HIS A 141 6.00 -0.57 -9.42
C HIS A 141 6.83 -0.07 -8.24
N ASP A 142 7.40 1.12 -8.38
CA ASP A 142 8.07 1.77 -7.26
C ASP A 142 7.05 2.08 -6.15
N LEU A 143 7.38 1.73 -4.90
CA LEU A 143 6.52 1.94 -3.75
C LEU A 143 7.17 2.86 -2.73
N PHE A 144 6.41 3.84 -2.25
CA PHE A 144 6.83 4.79 -1.22
C PHE A 144 5.94 4.63 0.01
N PHE A 145 6.49 4.07 1.08
CA PHE A 145 5.78 3.88 2.35
C PHE A 145 5.91 5.14 3.20
N VAL A 146 4.77 5.72 3.60
CA VAL A 146 4.69 6.96 4.40
C VAL A 146 3.66 6.78 5.50
N GLY A 147 4.04 7.08 6.74
CA GLY A 147 3.14 6.97 7.90
C GLY A 147 2.74 5.53 8.25
N TYR A 148 3.48 4.57 7.71
CA TYR A 148 3.19 3.14 7.83
C TYR A 148 4.02 2.54 8.97
N GLY A 149 3.37 1.79 9.86
CA GLY A 149 4.02 1.22 11.05
C GLY A 149 4.73 -0.12 10.81
N LEU A 150 4.26 -0.91 9.82
CA LEU A 150 4.67 -2.31 9.64
C LEU A 150 4.53 -3.12 10.93
N ASP A 151 3.37 -3.02 11.57
CA ASP A 151 3.12 -3.78 12.79
C ASP A 151 2.88 -5.27 12.50
N ARG A 152 2.67 -6.07 13.55
CA ARG A 152 2.51 -7.53 13.43
C ARG A 152 1.24 -7.96 12.70
N VAL A 153 0.23 -7.09 12.57
CA VAL A 153 -1.04 -7.47 11.94
C VAL A 153 -1.00 -7.29 10.42
N GLU A 154 -0.02 -6.56 9.89
CA GLU A 154 0.15 -6.31 8.45
C GLU A 154 0.87 -7.47 7.73
N VAL A 155 0.44 -8.71 8.02
CA VAL A 155 1.09 -9.96 7.60
C VAL A 155 1.14 -10.13 6.07
N ASP A 156 0.15 -9.58 5.36
CA ASP A 156 0.08 -9.58 3.91
C ASP A 156 1.18 -8.71 3.29
N VAL A 157 1.39 -7.50 3.82
CA VAL A 157 2.48 -6.61 3.43
C VAL A 157 3.84 -7.23 3.78
N TRP A 158 3.98 -7.78 4.99
CA TRP A 158 5.20 -8.49 5.39
C TRP A 158 5.51 -9.66 4.45
N TRP A 159 4.51 -10.45 4.08
CA TRP A 159 4.70 -11.56 3.16
C TRP A 159 5.13 -11.07 1.77
N LEU A 160 4.55 -9.99 1.26
CA LEU A 160 4.93 -9.42 -0.04
C LEU A 160 6.38 -8.93 -0.04
N LEU A 161 6.80 -8.18 0.99
CA LEU A 161 8.18 -7.70 1.12
C LEU A 161 9.17 -8.86 1.22
N THR A 162 8.89 -9.83 2.08
CA THR A 162 9.77 -10.99 2.30
C THR A 162 9.83 -11.91 1.09
N TYR A 163 8.70 -12.17 0.42
CA TYR A 163 8.69 -13.01 -0.77
C TYR A 163 9.39 -12.33 -1.94
N ARG A 164 9.22 -11.02 -2.11
CA ARG A 164 9.98 -10.22 -3.09
C ARG A 164 11.49 -10.32 -2.83
N ALA A 165 11.93 -10.08 -1.60
CA ALA A 165 13.33 -10.19 -1.21
C ALA A 165 13.87 -11.61 -1.47
N PHE A 166 13.10 -12.65 -1.16
CA PHE A 166 13.46 -14.03 -1.46
C PHE A 166 13.69 -14.26 -2.96
N LEU A 167 12.77 -13.79 -3.83
CA LEU A 167 12.93 -13.92 -5.28
C LEU A 167 14.20 -13.22 -5.80
N MET A 168 14.55 -12.08 -5.22
CA MET A 168 15.75 -11.31 -5.58
C MET A 168 17.03 -11.97 -5.06
N ASN A 169 17.11 -12.23 -3.75
CA ASN A 169 18.32 -12.68 -3.08
C ASN A 169 18.67 -14.14 -3.40
N ALA A 170 17.68 -15.03 -3.47
CA ALA A 170 17.91 -16.42 -3.85
C ALA A 170 17.94 -16.63 -5.37
N ASN A 171 17.69 -15.58 -6.16
CA ASN A 171 17.45 -15.64 -7.60
C ASN A 171 16.54 -16.82 -8.00
N TYR A 172 15.47 -17.00 -7.22
CA TYR A 172 14.63 -18.18 -7.33
C TYR A 172 14.04 -18.28 -8.75
N ARG A 173 14.37 -19.36 -9.46
CA ARG A 173 13.97 -19.60 -10.86
C ARG A 173 14.33 -18.46 -11.83
N GLY A 174 15.43 -17.74 -11.55
CA GLY A 174 15.92 -16.65 -12.38
C GLY A 174 15.17 -15.32 -12.21
N MET A 175 14.32 -15.19 -11.20
CA MET A 175 13.41 -14.05 -11.05
C MET A 175 14.08 -12.75 -10.63
N ALA A 176 15.29 -12.76 -10.07
CA ALA A 176 15.96 -11.54 -9.62
C ALA A 176 16.14 -10.52 -10.76
N SER A 177 16.40 -11.01 -11.98
CA SER A 177 16.59 -10.15 -13.14
C SER A 177 15.32 -9.44 -13.62
N PHE A 178 14.14 -9.90 -13.21
CA PHE A 178 12.85 -9.33 -13.64
C PHE A 178 12.25 -8.34 -12.64
N ILE A 179 12.72 -8.33 -11.39
CA ILE A 179 12.26 -7.39 -10.36
C ILE A 179 13.16 -6.15 -10.40
N LYS A 180 12.65 -5.07 -10.98
CA LYS A 180 13.41 -3.82 -11.20
C LYS A 180 12.94 -2.63 -10.37
N ASN A 181 11.74 -2.74 -9.80
CA ASN A 181 11.17 -1.66 -9.00
C ASN A 181 11.96 -1.42 -7.70
N ARG A 182 11.74 -0.27 -7.08
CA ARG A 182 12.30 0.11 -5.78
C ARG A 182 11.20 0.19 -4.73
N ILE A 183 11.54 -0.10 -3.49
CA ILE A 183 10.66 0.14 -2.36
C ILE A 183 11.40 1.03 -1.39
N VAL A 184 10.82 2.18 -1.05
CA VAL A 184 11.39 3.16 -0.13
C VAL A 184 10.46 3.35 1.06
N PHE A 185 11.00 3.21 2.26
CA PHE A 185 10.31 3.37 3.52
C PHE A 185 10.73 4.66 4.22
N TYR A 186 9.81 5.61 4.33
CA TYR A 186 10.06 6.87 5.00
C TYR A 186 9.59 6.80 6.45
N HIS A 187 10.54 6.98 7.38
CA HIS A 187 10.25 7.03 8.80
C HIS A 187 10.41 8.45 9.33
N VAL A 188 9.34 9.00 9.93
CA VAL A 188 9.39 10.27 10.65
C VAL A 188 9.36 9.97 12.14
N GLY A 189 10.43 10.30 12.85
CA GLY A 189 10.52 9.93 14.26
C GLY A 189 11.85 10.26 14.90
N GLU A 190 12.14 9.54 15.97
CA GLU A 190 13.41 9.54 16.69
C GLU A 190 14.13 8.23 16.41
N GLU A 191 15.46 8.26 16.40
CA GLU A 191 16.27 7.05 16.29
C GLU A 191 16.25 6.29 17.62
N ARG A 192 15.23 5.43 17.77
CA ARG A 192 15.10 4.51 18.89
C ARG A 192 15.58 3.12 18.47
N GLU A 193 15.91 2.28 19.45
CA GLU A 193 16.35 0.90 19.19
C GLU A 193 15.35 0.12 18.32
N SER A 194 14.04 0.29 18.55
CA SER A 194 13.00 -0.33 17.74
C SER A 194 13.03 0.10 16.28
N PHE A 195 13.36 1.37 15.99
CA PHE A 195 13.54 1.85 14.63
C PHE A 195 14.80 1.25 14.00
N LEU A 196 15.92 1.18 14.73
CA LEU A 196 17.16 0.58 14.23
C LEU A 196 16.97 -0.91 13.89
N GLN A 197 16.21 -1.65 14.70
CA GLN A 197 15.86 -3.04 14.41
C GLN A 197 14.98 -3.17 13.15
N LEU A 198 13.96 -2.31 13.01
CA LEU A 198 13.13 -2.26 11.82
C LEU A 198 13.95 -1.87 10.57
N HIS A 199 14.86 -0.91 10.70
CA HIS A 199 15.75 -0.46 9.63
C HIS A 199 16.59 -1.62 9.10
N SER A 200 17.34 -2.30 9.98
CA SER A 200 18.17 -3.46 9.59
C SER A 200 17.35 -4.57 8.94
N LEU A 201 16.13 -4.82 9.44
CA LEU A 201 15.22 -5.79 8.83
C LEU A 201 14.83 -5.35 7.42
N LEU A 202 14.39 -4.11 7.22
CA LEU A 202 13.97 -3.60 5.93
C LEU A 202 15.11 -3.61 4.89
N GLU A 203 16.32 -3.24 5.29
CA GLU A 203 17.50 -3.33 4.40
C GLU A 203 17.74 -4.75 3.92
N SER A 204 17.61 -5.75 4.82
CA SER A 204 17.74 -7.17 4.45
C SER A 204 16.67 -7.64 3.45
N LEU A 205 15.55 -6.90 3.35
CA LEU A 205 14.45 -7.16 2.41
C LEU A 205 14.55 -6.32 1.12
N ASN A 206 15.70 -5.70 0.86
CA ASN A 206 15.92 -4.80 -0.28
C ASN A 206 14.92 -3.61 -0.29
N VAL A 207 14.58 -3.11 0.90
CA VAL A 207 13.81 -1.88 1.09
C VAL A 207 14.75 -0.77 1.53
N GLU A 208 14.76 0.33 0.79
CA GLU A 208 15.52 1.52 1.14
C GLU A 208 14.85 2.25 2.28
N VAL A 209 15.58 2.66 3.31
CA VAL A 209 15.03 3.38 4.46
C VAL A 209 15.51 4.82 4.46
N VAL A 210 14.56 5.75 4.53
CA VAL A 210 14.84 7.19 4.65
C VAL A 210 14.33 7.68 5.99
N PHE A 211 15.26 7.97 6.89
CA PHE A 211 14.94 8.56 8.18
C PHE A 211 14.75 10.08 8.07
N GLN A 212 13.74 10.59 8.77
CA GLN A 212 13.45 12.01 8.92
C GLN A 212 13.23 12.30 10.41
N GLN A 213 14.16 13.03 11.01
CA GLN A 213 13.98 13.50 12.37
C GLN A 213 12.76 14.44 12.46
N VAL A 214 12.02 14.36 13.57
CA VAL A 214 10.86 15.21 13.85
C VAL A 214 11.28 16.69 13.97
N PRO A 215 10.95 17.57 13.00
CA PRO A 215 11.40 18.96 13.01
C PRO A 215 10.65 19.76 14.08
N ALA A 216 11.38 20.27 15.08
CA ALA A 216 10.81 21.08 16.17
C ALA A 216 9.59 20.42 16.87
N GLY A 217 9.62 19.09 17.02
CA GLY A 217 8.52 18.33 17.65
C GLY A 217 7.25 18.18 16.82
N SER A 218 7.23 18.67 15.56
CA SER A 218 6.07 18.57 14.68
C SER A 218 6.19 17.39 13.71
N TYR A 219 5.46 16.31 14.00
CA TYR A 219 5.32 15.17 13.07
C TYR A 219 4.72 15.60 11.73
N GLU A 220 3.75 16.53 11.74
CA GLU A 220 3.16 17.07 10.51
C GLU A 220 4.22 17.69 9.60
N ARG A 221 5.12 18.53 10.15
CA ARG A 221 6.24 19.09 9.38
C ARG A 221 7.21 18.02 8.89
N GLY A 222 7.48 17.00 9.71
CA GLY A 222 8.30 15.86 9.30
C GLY A 222 7.73 15.12 8.10
N TYR A 223 6.42 14.84 8.11
CA TYR A 223 5.74 14.20 6.98
C TYR A 223 5.67 15.12 5.74
N LEU A 224 5.44 16.43 5.91
CA LEU A 224 5.50 17.37 4.78
C LEU A 224 6.88 17.36 4.10
N ASN A 225 7.96 17.30 4.87
CA ASN A 225 9.32 17.16 4.33
C ASN A 225 9.50 15.83 3.57
N VAL A 226 8.95 14.72 4.08
CA VAL A 226 8.96 13.42 3.39
C VAL A 226 8.22 13.50 2.05
N LEU A 227 7.03 14.11 2.01
CA LEU A 227 6.27 14.25 0.77
C LEU A 227 7.03 15.09 -0.27
N GLU A 228 7.78 16.11 0.16
CA GLU A 228 8.61 16.89 -0.75
C GLU A 228 9.82 16.08 -1.27
N LYS A 229 10.46 15.26 -0.43
CA LYS A 229 11.51 14.32 -0.89
C LYS A 229 10.97 13.34 -1.95
N ILE A 230 9.75 12.83 -1.76
CA ILE A 230 9.09 11.96 -2.74
C ILE A 230 8.85 12.72 -4.05
N ARG A 231 8.37 13.97 -4.01
CA ARG A 231 8.19 14.80 -5.22
C ARG A 231 9.51 15.01 -5.96
N GLN A 232 10.59 15.29 -5.24
CA GLN A 232 11.92 15.44 -5.84
C GLN A 232 12.41 14.14 -6.47
N HIS A 233 12.22 13.00 -5.80
CA HIS A 233 12.53 11.68 -6.34
C HIS A 233 11.77 11.41 -7.65
N LEU A 234 10.47 11.68 -7.66
CA LEU A 234 9.62 11.47 -8.84
C LEU A 234 10.03 12.38 -10.01
N ARG A 235 10.35 13.66 -9.74
CA ARG A 235 10.86 14.59 -10.78
C ARG A 235 12.23 14.19 -11.31
N GLY A 236 13.12 13.73 -10.44
CA GLY A 236 14.46 13.29 -10.83
C GLY A 236 14.43 12.14 -11.84
N ASN A 237 13.49 11.21 -11.69
CA ASN A 237 13.31 10.08 -12.60
C ASN A 237 12.72 10.48 -13.96
N GLU A 238 11.92 11.54 -14.05
CA GLU A 238 11.39 12.06 -15.34
C GLU A 238 12.50 12.65 -16.23
N SER A 239 13.56 13.20 -15.65
CA SER A 239 14.70 13.77 -16.37
C SER A 239 15.60 12.74 -17.09
N PHE A 240 15.49 11.45 -16.77
CA PHE A 240 16.29 10.38 -17.39
C PHE A 240 15.52 9.59 -18.47
N VAL A 241 14.25 9.94 -18.73
CA VAL A 241 13.37 9.25 -19.69
C VAL A 241 13.03 10.14 -20.89
N LYS A 242 13.84 11.18 -21.17
CA LYS A 242 13.76 11.97 -22.41
C LYS A 242 14.88 11.64 -23.37
#